data_AF-A0A510JID3-F1
#
_entry.id   AF-A0A510JID3-F1
#
_cell.length_a   1.000
_cell.length_b   1.000
_cell.length_c   1.000
_cell.angle_alpha   90.00
_cell.angle_beta   90.00
_cell.angle_gamma   90.00
#
_symmetry.space_group_name_H-M   'P 1'
#
loop_
_entity.id
_entity.type
_entity.pdbx_description
1 polymer ?
#
loop_
_entity_poly.entity_id
_entity_poly.type
_entity_poly.pdbx_seq_one_letter_code
_entity_poly.pdbx_strand_id
1 'polypeptide(L)'
;MDEKTKKILEDAYIADGAYCGCKQGEFAQPVKATHSTNVKLQGLKIMTCADSKVMKNVLDFGMCQLFGQCRLIEIAGQNIKWENFKSDVKIKGSKALNGASYFRCPFAAEEKINFYDHQQNKLDEDGKIRAKTTGEKLEEAGDYLGKSIK
;
A
#
# COMPACT_ATOMS: atom_id res chain seq x y z
N MET A 1 -19.23 3.38 -2.15
CA MET A 1 -18.79 3.14 -0.76
C MET A 1 -19.37 4.25 0.10
N ASP A 2 -20.07 3.90 1.19
CA ASP A 2 -20.60 4.90 2.13
C ASP A 2 -19.50 5.54 2.99
N GLU A 3 -19.78 6.71 3.54
CA GLU A 3 -18.83 7.55 4.31
C GLU A 3 -18.25 6.81 5.53
N LYS A 4 -19.03 5.93 6.15
CA LYS A 4 -18.62 5.18 7.34
C LYS A 4 -17.60 4.09 6.97
N THR A 5 -17.85 3.38 5.89
CA THR A 5 -16.93 2.38 5.35
C THR A 5 -15.61 3.03 4.92
N LYS A 6 -15.66 4.20 4.26
CA LYS A 6 -14.47 4.97 3.89
C LYS A 6 -13.62 5.36 5.10
N LYS A 7 -14.26 5.88 6.16
CA LYS A 7 -13.56 6.28 7.40
C LYS A 7 -12.88 5.09 8.10
N ILE A 8 -13.50 3.92 8.11
CA ILE A 8 -12.91 2.70 8.68
C ILE A 8 -11.64 2.30 7.92
N LEU A 9 -11.66 2.40 6.59
CA LEU A 9 -10.48 2.10 5.76
C LEU A 9 -9.35 3.11 6.01
N GLU A 10 -9.69 4.40 6.12
CA GLU A 10 -8.72 5.47 6.38
C GLU A 10 -8.06 5.35 7.77
N ASP A 11 -8.79 4.88 8.77
CA ASP A 11 -8.30 4.71 10.15
C ASP A 11 -7.51 3.41 10.36
N ALA A 12 -7.67 2.41 9.48
CA ALA A 12 -6.96 1.14 9.57
C ALA A 12 -5.46 1.30 9.26
N TYR A 13 -4.62 0.66 10.07
CA TYR A 13 -3.18 0.60 9.87
C TYR A 13 -2.80 -0.24 8.66
N ILE A 14 -1.78 0.21 7.95
CA ILE A 14 -1.26 -0.51 6.78
C ILE A 14 -0.39 -1.66 7.26
N ALA A 15 -0.78 -2.89 6.92
CA ALA A 15 0.03 -4.07 7.17
C ALA A 15 0.99 -4.41 6.01
N ASP A 16 2.01 -5.20 6.32
CA ASP A 16 2.91 -5.82 5.36
C ASP A 16 2.12 -6.55 4.26
N GLY A 17 2.49 -6.34 3.00
CA GLY A 17 1.81 -6.91 1.85
C GLY A 17 0.59 -6.12 1.38
N ALA A 18 0.24 -5.00 2.02
CA ALA A 18 -0.80 -4.12 1.52
C ALA A 18 -0.44 -3.51 0.15
N TYR A 19 -1.42 -3.26 -0.70
CA TYR A 19 -1.19 -2.73 -2.04
C TYR A 19 -1.31 -1.21 -2.07
N CYS A 20 -0.30 -0.57 -2.69
CA CYS A 20 -0.34 0.85 -3.05
C CYS A 20 -0.21 1.01 -4.57
N GLY A 21 -0.67 2.14 -5.10
CA GLY A 21 -0.45 2.42 -6.52
C GLY A 21 -0.61 3.87 -6.91
N CYS A 22 -0.10 4.14 -8.10
CA CYS A 22 -0.17 5.42 -8.79
C CYS A 22 -1.22 5.33 -9.91
N LYS A 23 -2.09 6.33 -10.07
CA LYS A 23 -3.09 6.35 -11.16
C LYS A 23 -2.46 6.37 -12.56
N GLN A 24 -1.19 6.79 -12.66
CA GLN A 24 -0.43 6.82 -13.89
C GLN A 24 0.34 5.51 -14.14
N GLY A 25 0.41 4.63 -13.14
CA GLY A 25 1.14 3.36 -13.20
C GLY A 25 0.31 2.22 -13.77
N GLU A 26 0.98 1.22 -14.29
CA GLU A 26 0.38 0.01 -14.85
C GLU A 26 -0.12 -0.95 -13.76
N PHE A 27 0.65 -1.07 -12.67
CA PHE A 27 0.36 -2.03 -11.61
C PHE A 27 0.29 -1.38 -10.24
N ALA A 28 -0.58 -1.92 -9.38
CA ALA A 28 -0.45 -1.75 -7.93
C ALA A 28 0.66 -2.69 -7.41
N GLN A 29 1.38 -2.26 -6.38
CA GLN A 29 2.50 -2.99 -5.81
C GLN A 29 2.30 -3.25 -4.32
N PRO A 30 2.67 -4.45 -3.82
CA PRO A 30 2.64 -4.72 -2.41
C PRO A 30 3.78 -3.97 -1.69
N VAL A 31 3.48 -3.37 -0.54
CA VAL A 31 4.48 -2.75 0.32
C VAL A 31 5.09 -3.76 1.28
N LYS A 32 6.33 -3.51 1.71
CA LYS A 32 7.04 -4.38 2.66
C LYS A 32 7.34 -3.65 3.95
N ALA A 33 6.87 -4.17 5.07
CA ALA A 33 7.20 -3.69 6.42
C ALA A 33 8.51 -4.35 6.89
N THR A 34 9.58 -3.58 6.92
CA THR A 34 10.95 -4.04 7.25
C THR A 34 11.52 -3.42 8.52
N HIS A 35 10.96 -2.32 9.00
CA HIS A 35 11.46 -1.59 10.16
C HIS A 35 11.16 -2.31 11.49
N SER A 36 9.93 -2.79 11.65
CA SER A 36 9.44 -3.38 12.90
C SER A 36 9.10 -4.87 12.73
N THR A 37 10.03 -5.66 12.21
CA THR A 37 9.83 -7.10 11.97
C THR A 37 9.50 -7.90 13.24
N ASN A 38 9.92 -7.42 14.41
CA ASN A 38 9.72 -8.06 15.71
C ASN A 38 8.48 -7.57 16.48
N VAL A 39 7.78 -6.54 16.01
CA VAL A 39 6.56 -6.02 16.64
C VAL A 39 5.38 -6.30 15.73
N LYS A 40 4.32 -6.91 16.28
CA LYS A 40 3.12 -7.28 15.53
C LYS A 40 1.87 -6.72 16.20
N LEU A 41 1.02 -6.06 15.45
CA LEU A 41 -0.32 -5.65 15.89
C LEU A 41 -1.31 -6.69 15.36
N GLN A 42 -2.07 -7.34 16.25
CA GLN A 42 -2.96 -8.45 15.87
C GLN A 42 -2.25 -9.54 15.04
N GLY A 43 -0.96 -9.79 15.32
CA GLY A 43 -0.13 -10.74 14.58
C GLY A 43 0.31 -10.30 13.18
N LEU A 44 0.02 -9.07 12.76
CA LEU A 44 0.45 -8.47 11.49
C LEU A 44 1.63 -7.51 11.73
N LYS A 45 2.58 -7.52 10.79
CA LYS A 45 3.64 -6.50 10.74
C LYS A 45 3.02 -5.23 10.16
N ILE A 46 3.17 -4.11 10.86
CA ILE A 46 2.58 -2.83 10.46
C ILE A 46 3.66 -1.93 9.85
N MET A 47 3.30 -1.27 8.76
CA MET A 47 4.13 -0.27 8.09
C MET A 47 4.27 0.98 8.96
N THR A 48 5.46 1.57 8.91
CA THR A 48 5.77 2.83 9.58
C THR A 48 6.39 3.82 8.60
N CYS A 49 6.52 5.08 9.01
CA CYS A 49 7.23 6.09 8.21
C CYS A 49 8.71 5.73 7.93
N ALA A 50 9.29 4.77 8.65
CA ALA A 50 10.64 4.27 8.41
C ALA A 50 10.70 3.22 7.28
N ASP A 51 9.55 2.68 6.87
CA ASP A 51 9.42 1.79 5.72
C ASP A 51 9.27 2.61 4.43
N SER A 52 10.32 3.35 4.08
CA SER A 52 10.28 4.38 3.02
C SER A 52 11.28 4.15 1.90
N LYS A 53 12.05 3.06 1.91
CA LYS A 53 13.12 2.86 0.93
C LYS A 53 12.57 2.31 -0.39
N VAL A 54 12.82 3.02 -1.48
CA VAL A 54 12.39 2.62 -2.83
C VAL A 54 13.12 1.36 -3.28
N MET A 55 12.41 0.48 -3.99
CA MET A 55 12.80 -0.89 -4.38
C MET A 55 13.05 -1.85 -3.21
N LYS A 56 12.85 -1.41 -1.95
CA LYS A 56 12.90 -2.27 -0.76
C LYS A 56 11.53 -2.38 -0.09
N ASN A 57 10.91 -1.24 0.20
CA ASN A 57 9.62 -1.12 0.87
C ASN A 57 8.49 -0.81 -0.11
N VAL A 58 8.79 -0.03 -1.15
CA VAL A 58 7.86 0.36 -2.22
C VAL A 58 8.54 0.10 -3.55
N LEU A 59 7.91 -0.69 -4.42
CA LEU A 59 8.41 -1.00 -5.76
C LEU A 59 7.93 0.05 -6.78
N ASP A 60 8.49 0.02 -7.99
CA ASP A 60 7.99 0.81 -9.11
C ASP A 60 6.68 0.23 -9.67
N PHE A 61 5.91 1.08 -10.35
CA PHE A 61 4.56 0.74 -10.81
C PHE A 61 4.51 0.25 -12.27
N GLY A 62 5.62 -0.27 -12.81
CA GLY A 62 5.70 -0.74 -14.20
C GLY A 62 5.74 0.43 -15.20
N MET A 63 4.94 0.33 -16.26
CA MET A 63 4.80 1.45 -17.20
C MET A 63 4.07 2.64 -16.56
N CYS A 64 4.51 3.84 -16.89
CA CYS A 64 3.96 5.11 -16.44
C CYS A 64 3.46 5.94 -17.63
N GLN A 65 2.20 6.36 -17.60
CA GLN A 65 1.56 7.14 -18.66
C GLN A 65 2.25 8.50 -18.92
N LEU A 66 2.96 9.06 -17.93
CA LEU A 66 3.65 10.34 -18.05
C LEU A 66 5.07 10.23 -18.59
N PHE A 67 5.77 9.12 -18.33
CA PHE A 67 7.22 9.01 -18.53
C PHE A 67 7.66 7.74 -19.27
N GLY A 68 6.73 6.90 -19.73
CA GLY A 68 7.04 5.60 -20.30
C GLY A 68 7.31 4.57 -19.21
N GLN A 69 8.52 4.53 -18.65
CA GLN A 69 8.85 3.66 -17.51
C GLN A 69 8.67 4.40 -16.18
N CYS A 70 8.21 3.72 -15.12
CA CYS A 70 8.13 4.32 -13.80
C CYS A 70 9.51 4.71 -13.28
N ARG A 71 9.72 6.03 -13.13
CA ARG A 71 11.01 6.61 -12.74
C ARG A 71 11.39 6.39 -11.27
N LEU A 72 10.53 5.76 -10.45
CA LEU A 72 10.93 5.36 -9.09
C LEU A 72 12.18 4.47 -9.09
N ILE A 73 12.42 3.71 -10.16
CA ILE A 73 13.64 2.92 -10.33
C ILE A 73 14.92 3.79 -10.26
N GLU A 74 14.86 5.05 -10.70
CA GLU A 74 16.03 5.97 -10.71
C GLU A 74 16.45 6.41 -9.31
N ILE A 75 15.56 6.31 -8.33
CA ILE A 75 15.83 6.63 -6.93
C ILE A 75 15.82 5.39 -6.04
N ALA A 76 16.08 4.21 -6.62
CA ALA A 76 16.21 2.97 -5.87
C ALA A 76 17.19 3.14 -4.69
N GLY A 77 16.79 2.68 -3.51
CA GLY A 77 17.57 2.85 -2.28
C GLY A 77 17.46 4.23 -1.63
N GLN A 78 16.80 5.22 -2.24
CA GLN A 78 16.47 6.48 -1.57
C GLN A 78 15.17 6.34 -0.77
N ASN A 79 14.92 7.28 0.13
CA ASN A 79 13.71 7.29 0.96
C ASN A 79 12.64 8.20 0.33
N ILE A 80 11.42 7.70 0.22
CA ILE A 80 10.23 8.53 0.00
C ILE A 80 9.80 9.22 1.29
N LYS A 81 8.99 10.27 1.14
CA LYS A 81 8.38 10.98 2.27
C LYS A 81 6.90 10.60 2.36
N TRP A 82 6.56 9.82 3.38
CA TRP A 82 5.16 9.57 3.74
C TRP A 82 4.49 10.85 4.24
N GLU A 83 3.21 11.00 3.91
CA GLU A 83 2.33 12.10 4.26
C GLU A 83 1.03 11.54 4.87
N ASN A 84 0.33 12.38 5.64
CA ASN A 84 -0.98 12.07 6.23
C ASN A 84 -1.04 10.79 7.08
N PHE A 85 0.02 10.55 7.85
CA PHE A 85 0.14 9.44 8.80
C PHE A 85 -0.42 9.78 10.17
N LYS A 86 -0.78 8.74 10.92
CA LYS A 86 -1.29 8.86 12.29
C LYS A 86 -0.15 9.16 13.27
N SER A 87 -0.18 10.35 13.89
CA SER A 87 0.97 10.86 14.66
C SER A 87 1.07 10.36 16.10
N ASP A 88 -0.05 9.89 16.65
CA ASP A 88 -0.21 9.40 18.03
C ASP A 88 0.26 7.95 18.22
N VAL A 89 0.37 7.15 17.15
CA VAL A 89 0.85 5.77 17.24
C VAL A 89 2.23 5.62 16.66
N LYS A 90 3.17 5.16 17.49
CA LYS A 90 4.57 4.91 17.12
C LYS A 90 4.94 3.46 17.38
N ILE A 91 5.59 2.84 16.40
CA ILE A 91 6.16 1.50 16.49
C ILE A 91 7.67 1.64 16.36
N LYS A 92 8.41 1.25 17.42
CA LYS A 92 9.86 1.45 17.54
C LYS A 92 10.28 2.90 17.24
N GLY A 93 9.51 3.87 17.76
CA GLY A 93 9.77 5.30 17.59
C GLY A 93 9.32 5.90 16.25
N SER A 94 8.99 5.10 15.24
CA SER A 94 8.49 5.58 13.95
C SER A 94 6.97 5.60 13.90
N LYS A 95 6.38 6.63 13.29
CA LYS A 95 4.91 6.81 13.22
C LYS A 95 4.28 5.74 12.31
N ALA A 96 3.19 5.14 12.75
CA ALA A 96 2.48 4.11 12.00
C ALA A 96 1.74 4.72 10.79
N LEU A 97 1.71 3.98 9.67
CA LEU A 97 0.91 4.34 8.50
C LEU A 97 -0.51 3.79 8.62
N ASN A 98 -1.48 4.50 8.07
CA ASN A 98 -2.90 4.10 7.96
C ASN A 98 -3.41 4.28 6.53
N GLY A 99 -4.67 3.90 6.27
CA GLY A 99 -5.29 4.02 4.94
C GLY A 99 -5.30 5.43 4.36
N ALA A 100 -5.27 6.46 5.22
CA ALA A 100 -5.17 7.85 4.80
C ALA A 100 -3.74 8.28 4.38
N SER A 101 -2.73 7.48 4.72
CA SER A 101 -1.33 7.78 4.42
C SER A 101 -1.05 7.65 2.92
N TYR A 102 -0.19 8.51 2.40
CA TYR A 102 0.23 8.47 1.00
C TYR A 102 1.65 9.01 0.86
N PHE A 103 2.24 8.90 -0.33
CA PHE A 103 3.39 9.73 -0.70
C PHE A 103 3.17 10.32 -2.10
N ARG A 104 3.89 11.39 -2.42
CA ARG A 104 3.84 12.02 -3.74
C ARG A 104 4.92 11.47 -4.64
N CYS A 105 4.59 11.27 -5.91
CA CYS A 105 5.57 10.86 -6.91
C CYS A 105 6.69 11.92 -6.98
N PRO A 106 7.97 11.56 -6.76
CA PRO A 106 9.07 12.52 -6.81
C PRO A 106 9.29 13.16 -8.19
N PHE A 107 8.75 12.54 -9.24
CA PHE A 107 8.86 12.99 -10.63
C PHE A 107 7.60 13.71 -11.13
N ALA A 108 6.50 13.67 -10.39
CA ALA A 108 5.24 14.35 -10.68
C ALA A 108 4.52 14.66 -9.36
N ALA A 109 4.82 15.81 -8.74
CA ALA A 109 4.41 16.10 -7.35
C ALA A 109 2.88 16.13 -7.10
N GLU A 110 2.08 16.32 -8.16
CA GLU A 110 0.61 16.25 -8.10
C GLU A 110 0.08 14.81 -8.04
N GLU A 111 0.90 13.82 -8.38
CA GLU A 111 0.54 12.42 -8.39
C GLU A 111 0.72 11.80 -6.99
N LYS A 112 -0.39 11.42 -6.37
CA LYS A 112 -0.40 10.73 -5.09
C LYS A 112 -0.40 9.22 -5.29
N ILE A 113 0.46 8.54 -4.54
CA ILE A 113 0.46 7.09 -4.40
C ILE A 113 -0.28 6.76 -3.12
N ASN A 114 -1.46 6.16 -3.26
CA ASN A 114 -2.34 5.82 -2.15
C ASN A 114 -2.35 4.31 -1.91
N PHE A 115 -2.79 3.90 -0.73
CA PHE A 115 -3.12 2.51 -0.44
C PHE A 115 -4.52 2.16 -0.95
N TYR A 116 -4.68 0.97 -1.52
CA TYR A 116 -5.98 0.45 -1.97
C TYR A 116 -6.55 -0.58 -1.00
N ASP A 117 -5.69 -1.19 -0.20
CA ASP A 117 -6.07 -2.02 0.93
C ASP A 117 -5.19 -1.67 2.13
N HIS A 118 -5.55 -2.20 3.29
CA HIS A 118 -4.74 -2.06 4.50
C HIS A 118 -4.26 -3.42 5.03
N GLN A 119 -4.81 -4.53 4.50
CA GLN A 119 -4.60 -5.92 4.97
C GLN A 119 -4.88 -6.17 6.48
N GLN A 120 -5.31 -5.15 7.23
CA GLN A 120 -5.67 -5.26 8.65
C GLN A 120 -7.05 -5.90 8.89
N ASN A 121 -8.05 -5.60 8.05
CA ASN A 121 -9.37 -6.23 8.07
C ASN A 121 -9.59 -6.95 6.72
N LYS A 122 -9.61 -8.28 6.70
CA LYS A 122 -10.21 -9.02 5.58
C LYS A 122 -11.69 -9.23 5.93
N LEU A 123 -12.59 -8.92 5.00
CA LEU A 123 -14.01 -9.29 5.07
C LEU A 123 -14.15 -10.74 4.57
N ASP A 124 -15.02 -11.52 5.19
CA ASP A 124 -15.37 -12.90 4.83
C ASP A 124 -16.65 -12.96 3.97
N GLU A 125 -16.85 -14.08 3.26
CA GLU A 125 -17.82 -14.27 2.15
C GLU A 125 -19.30 -13.93 2.48
N ASP A 126 -19.67 -13.83 3.76
CA ASP A 126 -21.03 -13.47 4.23
C ASP A 126 -21.22 -11.95 4.50
N GLY A 127 -20.27 -11.09 4.13
CA GLY A 127 -20.33 -9.64 4.38
C GLY A 127 -20.19 -9.25 5.86
N LYS A 128 -19.71 -10.17 6.71
CA LYS A 128 -19.34 -9.90 8.11
C LYS A 128 -17.84 -9.63 8.21
N ILE A 129 -17.46 -8.82 9.21
CA ILE A 129 -16.05 -8.56 9.54
C ILE A 129 -15.58 -9.67 10.49
N ARG A 130 -14.77 -10.63 10.01
CA ARG A 130 -13.95 -11.50 10.85
C ARG A 130 -12.48 -11.31 10.49
N ALA A 131 -11.68 -11.00 11.50
CA ALA A 131 -10.24 -10.90 11.33
C ALA A 131 -9.66 -12.30 11.04
N LYS A 132 -8.93 -12.41 9.89
CA LYS A 132 -7.95 -13.45 9.47
C LYS A 132 -8.53 -14.77 8.90
N THR A 133 -7.89 -15.52 8.00
CA THR A 133 -6.60 -15.52 7.25
C THR A 133 -6.65 -16.65 6.22
N THR A 134 -5.85 -16.55 5.15
CA THR A 134 -5.28 -17.67 4.34
C THR A 134 -6.24 -18.75 3.84
N GLY A 135 -6.86 -18.52 2.67
CA GLY A 135 -7.73 -19.51 2.01
C GLY A 135 -7.99 -19.27 0.52
N GLU A 136 -8.40 -18.06 0.10
CA GLU A 136 -8.84 -17.85 -1.30
C GLU A 136 -7.89 -16.99 -2.15
N LYS A 137 -7.61 -17.53 -3.34
CA LYS A 137 -6.73 -17.02 -4.40
C LYS A 137 -7.52 -16.14 -5.38
N LEU A 138 -6.82 -15.13 -5.92
CA LEU A 138 -6.83 -14.73 -7.34
C LEU A 138 -8.19 -14.80 -8.08
N GLU A 139 -9.05 -13.79 -7.98
CA GLU A 139 -10.06 -13.57 -9.05
C GLU A 139 -10.27 -12.10 -9.48
N GLU A 140 -9.77 -11.09 -8.76
CA GLU A 140 -9.83 -9.69 -9.23
C GLU A 140 -8.55 -9.21 -9.94
N ALA A 141 -7.84 -10.14 -10.58
CA ALA A 141 -6.84 -9.86 -11.62
C ALA A 141 -7.30 -10.34 -13.01
N GLY A 142 -8.57 -10.76 -13.15
CA GLY A 142 -9.12 -11.36 -14.36
C GLY A 142 -9.36 -10.40 -15.53
N ASP A 143 -9.61 -9.11 -15.29
CA ASP A 143 -9.99 -8.17 -16.36
C ASP A 143 -8.82 -7.40 -16.99
N TYR A 144 -7.59 -7.50 -16.45
CA TYR A 144 -6.40 -6.87 -17.03
C TYR A 144 -5.53 -7.80 -17.88
N LEU A 145 -5.89 -9.09 -18.03
CA LEU A 145 -5.17 -10.07 -18.86
C LEU A 145 -5.94 -10.48 -20.14
N GLY A 146 -7.05 -9.81 -20.46
CA GLY A 146 -7.94 -10.16 -21.57
C GLY A 146 -7.60 -9.58 -22.96
N LYS A 147 -6.42 -9.02 -23.20
CA LYS A 147 -6.03 -8.55 -24.55
C LYS A 147 -4.56 -8.78 -24.88
N SER A 148 -4.20 -10.02 -25.15
CA SER A 148 -3.10 -10.35 -26.08
C SER A 148 -3.12 -11.83 -26.44
N ILE A 149 -4.14 -12.28 -27.18
CA ILE A 149 -3.99 -13.32 -28.19
C ILE A 149 -5.00 -13.03 -29.33
N LYS A 150 -4.48 -12.51 -30.44
CA LYS A 150 -4.85 -12.93 -31.79
C LYS A 150 -3.57 -13.13 -32.57
#